data_AF-K5VPR9-F1
#
_entry.id   AF-K5VPR9-F1
#
_cell.length_a   1.000
_cell.length_b   1.000
_cell.length_c   1.000
_cell.angle_alpha   90.00
_cell.angle_beta   90.00
_cell.angle_gamma   90.00
#
_symmetry.space_group_name_H-M   'P 1'
#
loop_
_entity.id
_entity.type
_entity.pdbx_description
1 polymer ?
#
loop_
_entity_poly.entity_id
_entity_poly.type
_entity_poly.pdbx_seq_one_letter_code
_entity_poly.pdbx_strand_id
1 'polypeptide(L)'
;MSDSEEEDTGTIRDCSRELTASNNNTSSAYYAPHPTTRANTVSRNVLEYAKRLGVKAKLHAEQQEKLNSFAVNPPATREMKIFSLLLAIQQWQEDFITTQASWGPSDELIANIQNYTISILLPSRLATYKGVVPNNYVTGILKRYRFDLQAGIKRNHGHWAKVIKAIQNRMTEQQAKIKKALHTGTDGDDHQEHLNIFKLTEN
;
A
#
# COMPACT_ATOMS: atom_id res chain seq x y z
N MET A 1 -1.59 64.77 19.46
CA MET A 1 -0.21 64.25 19.43
C MET A 1 -0.21 63.23 18.30
N SER A 2 0.18 63.64 17.09
CA SER A 2 1.60 63.66 16.61
C SER A 2 2.12 62.22 16.48
N ASP A 3 2.71 61.71 15.41
CA ASP A 3 3.19 62.14 14.08
C ASP A 3 3.32 60.81 13.27
N SER A 4 3.02 60.70 11.96
CA SER A 4 3.97 60.84 10.81
C SER A 4 5.28 60.06 11.02
N GLU A 5 5.56 58.95 10.32
CA GLU A 5 6.28 58.77 9.02
C GLU A 5 6.98 57.39 9.13
N GLU A 6 7.25 56.53 8.14
CA GLU A 6 7.95 56.60 6.84
C GLU A 6 7.66 55.25 6.09
N GLU A 7 7.28 55.26 4.79
CA GLU A 7 8.09 54.91 3.59
C GLU A 7 8.72 53.49 3.59
N ASP A 8 8.66 52.70 2.50
CA ASP A 8 9.17 53.03 1.17
C ASP A 8 8.54 52.15 0.06
N THR A 9 8.26 52.80 -1.06
CA THR A 9 7.67 52.28 -2.29
C THR A 9 8.71 52.29 -3.42
N GLY A 10 9.05 51.11 -3.94
CA GLY A 10 9.91 50.98 -5.12
C GLY A 10 9.14 50.62 -6.39
N THR A 11 8.60 51.62 -7.10
CA THR A 11 8.16 51.55 -8.51
C THR A 11 9.26 52.10 -9.40
N ILE A 12 9.76 51.38 -10.43
CA ILE A 12 10.49 52.02 -11.55
C ILE A 12 10.20 51.35 -12.92
N ARG A 13 9.46 52.14 -13.73
CA ARG A 13 9.60 52.47 -15.18
C ARG A 13 9.31 51.44 -16.28
N ASP A 14 8.11 51.65 -16.81
CA ASP A 14 7.76 51.95 -18.21
C ASP A 14 8.92 52.35 -19.17
N CYS A 15 8.94 51.75 -20.36
CA CYS A 15 9.55 52.35 -21.55
C CYS A 15 8.89 51.77 -22.81
N SER A 16 7.66 52.23 -23.08
CA SER A 16 7.06 52.19 -24.41
C SER A 16 7.90 53.06 -25.37
N ARG A 17 8.38 52.48 -26.48
CA ARG A 17 8.94 53.23 -27.60
C ARG A 17 8.30 52.75 -28.90
N GLU A 18 7.41 53.60 -29.42
CA GLU A 18 6.89 53.53 -30.78
C GLU A 18 8.05 53.55 -31.78
N LEU A 19 7.99 52.68 -32.79
CA LEU A 19 8.76 52.80 -34.02
C LEU A 19 7.78 53.00 -35.16
N THR A 20 7.83 54.20 -35.72
CA THR A 20 7.05 54.68 -36.85
C THR A 20 7.48 53.98 -38.15
N ALA A 21 6.51 53.85 -39.05
CA ALA A 21 6.66 53.24 -40.36
C ALA A 21 7.60 54.03 -41.29
N SER A 22 8.41 53.31 -42.08
CA SER A 22 8.97 53.81 -43.33
C SER A 22 9.04 52.66 -44.34
N ASN A 23 8.21 52.77 -45.39
CA ASN A 23 8.21 51.92 -46.57
C ASN A 23 9.48 52.15 -47.39
N ASN A 24 10.05 51.08 -47.96
CA ASN A 24 10.71 51.13 -49.27
C ASN A 24 10.63 49.75 -49.94
N ASN A 25 9.93 49.69 -51.08
CA ASN A 25 9.92 48.57 -52.01
C ASN A 25 11.27 48.48 -52.76
N THR A 26 11.75 47.27 -53.03
CA THR A 26 11.96 46.65 -54.38
C THR A 26 13.15 45.68 -54.40
N SER A 27 12.86 44.42 -54.73
CA SER A 27 13.58 43.49 -55.64
C SER A 27 13.78 42.07 -55.10
N SER A 28 12.92 41.19 -55.60
CA SER A 28 13.26 39.97 -56.34
C SER A 28 14.32 39.03 -55.75
N ALA A 29 13.82 37.96 -55.11
CA ALA A 29 14.38 36.63 -55.27
C ALA A 29 13.25 35.60 -55.06
N TYR A 30 13.02 34.78 -56.07
CA TYR A 30 12.09 33.64 -56.03
C TYR A 30 12.37 32.76 -54.80
N TYR A 31 11.47 32.77 -53.83
CA TYR A 31 11.34 31.67 -52.88
C TYR A 31 9.98 31.03 -53.09
N ALA A 32 9.99 29.87 -53.74
CA ALA A 32 8.84 28.98 -53.73
C ALA A 32 8.56 28.57 -52.27
N PRO A 33 7.30 28.59 -51.81
CA PRO A 33 6.97 28.04 -50.51
C PRO A 33 7.23 26.53 -50.55
N HIS A 34 8.22 26.05 -49.80
CA HIS A 34 8.30 24.64 -49.47
C HIS A 34 7.08 24.31 -48.61
N PRO A 35 6.18 23.40 -49.03
CA PRO A 35 5.16 22.92 -48.11
C PRO A 35 5.86 22.06 -47.07
N THR A 36 6.06 22.59 -45.85
CA THR A 36 6.44 21.80 -44.68
C THR A 36 5.24 20.98 -44.21
N THR A 37 4.65 20.19 -45.11
CA THR A 37 3.69 19.16 -44.75
C THR A 37 4.50 17.95 -44.32
N ARG A 38 5.01 17.96 -43.08
CA ARG A 38 5.27 16.69 -42.37
C ARG A 38 3.91 16.10 -42.02
N ALA A 39 3.26 15.52 -43.03
CA ALA A 39 2.17 14.59 -42.80
C ALA A 39 2.67 13.53 -41.83
N ASN A 40 1.90 13.30 -40.76
CA ASN A 40 2.07 12.21 -39.80
C ASN A 40 2.12 10.89 -40.57
N THR A 41 3.28 10.52 -41.07
CA THR A 41 3.49 9.26 -41.74
C THR A 41 3.63 8.28 -40.61
N VAL A 42 2.53 7.60 -40.27
CA VAL A 42 2.53 6.45 -39.36
C VAL A 42 3.64 5.55 -39.86
N SER A 43 4.75 5.49 -39.13
CA SER A 43 5.91 4.72 -39.55
C SER A 43 5.46 3.27 -39.58
N ARG A 44 5.36 2.70 -40.78
CA ARG A 44 5.02 1.29 -41.02
C ARG A 44 5.82 0.36 -40.10
N ASN A 45 7.03 0.78 -39.76
CA ASN A 45 7.92 0.10 -38.83
C ASN A 45 7.36 -0.02 -37.40
N VAL A 46 6.65 1.01 -36.91
CA VAL A 46 6.05 1.02 -35.56
C VAL A 46 4.88 0.04 -35.49
N LEU A 47 4.07 -0.05 -36.56
CA LEU A 47 2.98 -1.03 -36.64
C LEU A 47 3.49 -2.46 -36.72
N GLU A 48 4.51 -2.72 -37.55
CA GLU A 48 5.14 -4.05 -37.63
C GLU A 48 5.82 -4.44 -36.31
N TYR A 49 6.44 -3.48 -35.63
CA TYR A 49 6.98 -3.69 -34.28
C TYR A 49 5.88 -4.04 -33.28
N ALA A 50 4.75 -3.31 -33.28
CA ALA A 50 3.61 -3.59 -32.41
C ALA A 50 3.05 -5.00 -32.61
N LYS A 51 2.92 -5.46 -33.86
CA LYS A 51 2.51 -6.84 -34.17
C LYS A 51 3.46 -7.88 -33.58
N ARG A 52 4.77 -7.71 -33.81
CA ARG A 52 5.81 -8.60 -33.26
C ARG A 52 5.80 -8.62 -31.74
N LEU A 53 5.62 -7.44 -31.13
CA LEU A 53 5.53 -7.30 -29.68
C LEU A 53 4.30 -8.03 -29.13
N GLY A 54 3.14 -7.91 -29.78
CA GLY A 54 1.93 -8.60 -29.37
C GLY A 54 2.06 -10.13 -29.42
N VAL A 55 2.69 -10.66 -30.48
CA VAL A 55 2.99 -12.11 -30.59
C VAL A 55 3.94 -12.55 -29.47
N LYS A 56 5.02 -11.77 -29.24
CA LYS A 56 5.99 -12.06 -28.18
C LYS A 56 5.37 -12.03 -26.78
N ALA A 57 4.46 -11.10 -26.53
CA ALA A 57 3.74 -10.95 -25.27
C ALA A 57 2.55 -11.90 -25.12
N LYS A 58 2.27 -12.75 -26.13
CA LYS A 58 1.15 -13.72 -26.15
C LYS A 58 -0.20 -13.04 -25.87
N LEU A 59 -0.41 -11.85 -26.44
CA LEU A 59 -1.66 -11.11 -26.30
C LEU A 59 -2.80 -11.84 -27.03
N HIS A 60 -4.01 -11.77 -26.46
CA HIS A 60 -5.22 -12.25 -27.13
C HIS A 60 -5.56 -11.36 -28.34
N ALA A 61 -6.33 -11.89 -29.31
CA ALA A 61 -6.65 -11.20 -30.56
C ALA A 61 -7.18 -9.77 -30.36
N GLU A 62 -8.08 -9.58 -29.39
CA GLU A 62 -8.65 -8.26 -29.03
C GLU A 62 -7.58 -7.30 -28.47
N GLN A 63 -6.68 -7.79 -27.64
CA GLN A 63 -5.57 -6.99 -27.08
C GLN A 63 -4.56 -6.61 -28.17
N GLN A 64 -4.37 -7.49 -29.15
CA GLN A 64 -3.48 -7.28 -30.28
C GLN A 64 -4.03 -6.22 -31.24
N GLU A 65 -5.35 -6.22 -31.47
CA GLU A 65 -6.04 -5.16 -32.21
C GLU A 65 -5.95 -3.80 -31.50
N LYS A 66 -6.15 -3.78 -30.17
CA LYS A 66 -5.96 -2.58 -29.35
C LYS A 66 -4.52 -2.05 -29.40
N LEU A 67 -3.52 -2.94 -29.39
CA LEU A 67 -2.11 -2.55 -29.50
C LEU A 67 -1.77 -1.99 -30.90
N ASN A 68 -2.30 -2.60 -31.95
CA ASN A 68 -2.10 -2.13 -33.33
C ASN A 68 -2.78 -0.78 -33.56
N SER A 69 -4.02 -0.61 -33.09
CA SER A 69 -4.72 0.68 -33.14
C SER A 69 -4.01 1.74 -32.30
N PHE A 70 -3.43 1.36 -31.15
CA PHE A 70 -2.59 2.25 -30.34
C PHE A 70 -1.37 2.76 -31.13
N ALA A 71 -0.69 1.88 -31.86
CA ALA A 71 0.50 2.19 -32.66
C ALA A 71 0.22 3.18 -33.82
N VAL A 72 -1.00 3.20 -34.34
CA VAL A 72 -1.42 4.09 -35.45
C VAL A 72 -1.80 5.50 -34.94
N ASN A 73 -2.14 5.65 -33.66
CA ASN A 73 -2.58 6.95 -33.13
C ASN A 73 -1.44 7.98 -33.06
N PRO A 74 -1.75 9.28 -33.21
CA PRO A 74 -0.79 10.36 -32.97
C PRO A 74 -0.19 10.32 -31.56
N PRO A 75 1.03 10.88 -31.35
CA PRO A 75 1.68 10.92 -30.04
C PRO A 75 0.78 11.44 -28.91
N ALA A 76 0.14 12.60 -29.10
CA ALA A 76 -0.76 13.19 -28.09
C ALA A 76 -1.94 12.26 -27.72
N THR A 77 -2.52 11.58 -28.71
CA THR A 77 -3.60 10.61 -28.46
C THR A 77 -3.11 9.37 -27.72
N ARG A 78 -1.87 8.93 -27.97
CA ARG A 78 -1.24 7.82 -27.24
C ARG A 78 -0.98 8.20 -25.79
N GLU A 79 -0.46 9.39 -25.53
CA GLU A 79 -0.22 9.92 -24.18
C GLU A 79 -1.52 10.00 -23.38
N MET A 80 -2.58 10.57 -23.97
CA MET A 80 -3.90 10.63 -23.33
C MET A 80 -4.45 9.24 -23.01
N LYS A 81 -4.29 8.26 -23.91
CA LYS A 81 -4.70 6.88 -23.67
C LYS A 81 -3.89 6.21 -22.55
N ILE A 82 -2.59 6.48 -22.45
CA ILE A 82 -1.76 5.97 -21.35
C ILE A 82 -2.24 6.57 -20.03
N PHE A 83 -2.45 7.89 -19.98
CA PHE A 83 -2.92 8.56 -18.78
C PHE A 83 -4.29 8.06 -18.33
N SER A 84 -5.23 7.86 -19.26
CA SER A 84 -6.55 7.29 -18.93
C SER A 84 -6.45 5.86 -18.40
N LEU A 85 -5.55 5.04 -18.94
CA LEU A 85 -5.32 3.68 -18.44
C LEU A 85 -4.69 3.69 -17.04
N LEU A 86 -3.77 4.62 -16.77
CA LEU A 86 -3.19 4.80 -15.44
C LEU A 86 -4.26 5.17 -14.41
N LEU A 87 -5.16 6.12 -14.75
CA LEU A 87 -6.28 6.48 -13.89
C LEU A 87 -7.26 5.31 -13.67
N ALA A 88 -7.56 4.52 -14.71
CA ALA A 88 -8.43 3.36 -14.58
C ALA A 88 -7.82 2.27 -13.67
N ILE A 89 -6.51 2.06 -13.75
CA ILE A 89 -5.78 1.15 -12.85
C ILE A 89 -5.81 1.67 -11.41
N GLN A 90 -5.63 2.97 -11.22
CA GLN A 90 -5.73 3.59 -9.89
C GLN A 90 -7.14 3.40 -9.29
N GLN A 91 -8.18 3.68 -10.06
CA GLN A 91 -9.57 3.45 -9.64
C GLN A 91 -9.80 1.99 -9.26
N TRP A 92 -9.38 1.05 -10.10
CA TRP A 92 -9.52 -0.37 -9.82
C TRP A 92 -8.77 -0.80 -8.54
N GLN A 93 -7.62 -0.20 -8.27
CA GLN A 93 -6.87 -0.45 -7.03
C GLN A 93 -7.61 0.11 -5.80
N GLU A 94 -8.16 1.31 -5.89
CA GLU A 94 -8.97 1.91 -4.82
C GLU A 94 -10.24 1.08 -4.56
N ASP A 95 -10.92 0.64 -5.61
CA ASP A 95 -12.08 -0.25 -5.54
C ASP A 95 -11.70 -1.60 -4.92
N PHE A 96 -10.55 -2.16 -5.28
CA PHE A 96 -10.05 -3.41 -4.70
C PHE A 96 -9.76 -3.27 -3.20
N ILE A 97 -9.13 -2.17 -2.79
CA ILE A 97 -8.83 -1.90 -1.37
C ILE A 97 -10.12 -1.70 -0.57
N THR A 98 -11.09 -0.97 -1.12
CA THR A 98 -12.35 -0.65 -0.44
C THR A 98 -13.31 -1.84 -0.38
N THR A 99 -13.33 -2.70 -1.41
CA THR A 99 -14.21 -3.87 -1.49
C THR A 99 -13.66 -5.08 -0.73
N GLN A 100 -12.35 -5.11 -0.44
CA GLN A 100 -11.74 -6.21 0.28
C GLN A 100 -12.20 -6.23 1.74
N ALA A 101 -13.05 -7.21 2.09
CA ALA A 101 -13.48 -7.45 3.45
C ALA A 101 -12.26 -7.61 4.39
N SER A 102 -12.26 -6.85 5.50
CA SER A 102 -11.20 -6.93 6.50
C SER A 102 -11.16 -8.33 7.09
N TRP A 103 -10.15 -9.12 6.72
CA TRP A 103 -9.97 -10.46 7.24
C TRP A 103 -9.64 -10.46 8.74
N GLY A 104 -10.24 -11.36 9.52
CA GLY A 104 -9.93 -11.58 10.94
C GLY A 104 -9.56 -13.05 11.22
N PRO A 105 -8.78 -13.32 12.28
CA PRO A 105 -8.61 -14.69 12.79
C PRO A 105 -9.98 -15.33 13.09
N SER A 106 -10.15 -16.61 12.78
CA SER A 106 -11.36 -17.36 13.15
C SER A 106 -11.44 -17.53 14.67
N ASP A 107 -12.65 -17.72 15.20
CA ASP A 107 -12.86 -17.97 16.64
C ASP A 107 -12.14 -19.23 17.12
N GLU A 108 -12.08 -20.26 16.28
CA GLU A 108 -11.34 -21.49 16.55
C GLU A 108 -9.83 -21.27 16.62
N LEU A 109 -9.27 -20.44 15.71
CA LEU A 109 -7.87 -20.02 15.79
C LEU A 109 -7.59 -19.24 17.08
N ILE A 110 -8.52 -18.38 17.50
CA ILE A 110 -8.41 -17.62 18.75
C ILE A 110 -8.44 -18.54 19.98
N ALA A 111 -9.33 -19.54 20.00
CA ALA A 111 -9.40 -20.54 21.07
C ALA A 111 -8.10 -21.37 21.15
N ASN A 112 -7.59 -21.81 20.01
CA ASN A 112 -6.31 -22.50 19.93
C ASN A 112 -5.15 -21.63 20.44
N ILE A 113 -5.09 -20.36 20.04
CA ILE A 113 -4.10 -19.40 20.56
C ILE A 113 -4.17 -19.30 22.09
N GLN A 114 -5.37 -19.24 22.66
CA GLN A 114 -5.56 -19.18 24.11
C GLN A 114 -4.99 -20.42 24.82
N ASN A 115 -5.32 -21.61 24.33
CA ASN A 115 -4.88 -22.89 24.93
C ASN A 115 -3.36 -23.05 24.92
N TYR A 116 -2.69 -22.64 23.85
CA TYR A 116 -1.23 -22.70 23.81
C TYR A 116 -0.58 -21.57 24.61
N THR A 117 -1.24 -20.42 24.71
CA THR A 117 -0.74 -19.30 25.49
C THR A 117 -0.68 -19.66 26.97
N ILE A 118 -1.73 -20.26 27.53
CA ILE A 118 -1.73 -20.68 28.94
C ILE A 118 -0.68 -21.76 29.19
N SER A 119 -0.56 -22.73 28.28
CA SER A 119 0.45 -23.79 28.34
C SER A 119 1.89 -23.25 28.33
N ILE A 120 2.12 -22.13 27.64
CA ILE A 120 3.43 -21.48 27.59
C ILE A 120 3.71 -20.64 28.82
N LEU A 121 2.69 -20.05 29.47
CA LEU A 121 2.85 -19.15 30.62
C LEU A 121 2.94 -19.87 31.99
N LEU A 122 2.50 -21.11 32.08
CA LEU A 122 2.52 -21.92 33.32
C LEU A 122 3.90 -22.48 33.74
N PRO A 123 4.84 -22.81 32.84
CA PRO A 123 6.17 -23.28 33.24
C PRO A 123 6.92 -22.32 34.18
N SER A 124 7.73 -22.85 35.10
CA SER A 124 8.45 -22.08 36.13
C SER A 124 9.59 -21.18 35.61
N ARG A 125 9.87 -21.21 34.30
CA ARG A 125 10.96 -20.44 33.68
C ARG A 125 10.56 -18.98 33.41
N LEU A 126 10.31 -18.24 34.49
CA LEU A 126 9.88 -16.83 34.46
C LEU A 126 10.77 -15.91 33.61
N ALA A 127 12.07 -16.18 33.56
CA ALA A 127 13.02 -15.39 32.76
C ALA A 127 12.69 -15.37 31.26
N THR A 128 11.95 -16.37 30.76
CA THR A 128 11.57 -16.47 29.34
C THR A 128 10.28 -15.71 29.00
N TYR A 129 9.57 -15.15 29.98
CA TYR A 129 8.29 -14.45 29.77
C TYR A 129 8.41 -12.99 29.34
N LYS A 130 9.62 -12.47 29.18
CA LYS A 130 9.85 -11.11 28.70
C LYS A 130 10.12 -11.07 27.20
N GLY A 131 9.53 -10.08 26.54
CA GLY A 131 9.79 -9.75 25.14
C GLY A 131 9.15 -10.73 24.15
N VAL A 132 9.87 -11.00 23.07
CA VAL A 132 9.34 -11.73 21.89
C VAL A 132 9.36 -13.24 22.03
N VAL A 133 10.04 -13.78 23.04
CA VAL A 133 10.29 -15.22 23.19
C VAL A 133 9.00 -16.04 23.34
N PRO A 134 8.03 -15.68 24.20
CA PRO A 134 6.76 -16.39 24.29
C PRO A 134 5.95 -16.34 22.99
N ASN A 135 5.92 -15.17 22.33
CA ASN A 135 5.24 -15.01 21.04
C ASN A 135 5.83 -15.97 19.99
N ASN A 136 7.16 -16.16 19.99
CA ASN A 136 7.83 -17.08 19.08
C ASN A 136 7.46 -18.54 19.33
N TYR A 137 7.26 -18.95 20.59
CA TYR A 137 6.81 -20.30 20.92
C TYR A 137 5.38 -20.57 20.43
N VAL A 138 4.42 -19.71 20.77
CA VAL A 138 3.03 -19.83 20.28
C VAL A 138 3.02 -19.81 18.76
N THR A 139 3.74 -18.86 18.15
CA THR A 139 3.87 -18.77 16.70
C THR A 139 4.48 -20.04 16.09
N GLY A 140 5.48 -20.64 16.72
CA GLY A 140 6.11 -21.88 16.28
C GLY A 140 5.13 -23.06 16.28
N ILE A 141 4.30 -23.16 17.32
CA ILE A 141 3.24 -24.17 17.44
C ILE A 141 2.18 -23.96 16.35
N LEU A 142 1.66 -22.73 16.19
CA LEU A 142 0.69 -22.41 15.12
C LEU A 142 1.25 -22.70 13.74
N LYS A 143 2.53 -22.40 13.50
CA LYS A 143 3.20 -22.68 12.21
C LYS A 143 3.31 -24.18 11.93
N ARG A 144 3.48 -25.00 12.96
CA ARG A 144 3.65 -26.46 12.86
C ARG A 144 2.30 -27.15 12.61
N TYR A 145 1.29 -26.81 13.40
CA TYR A 145 0.00 -27.51 13.37
C TYR A 145 -1.03 -26.87 12.45
N ARG A 146 -0.81 -25.62 12.01
CA ARG A 146 -1.63 -24.91 11.01
C ARG A 146 -3.13 -24.84 11.29
N PHE A 147 -3.54 -24.83 12.56
CA PHE A 147 -4.94 -24.66 13.00
C PHE A 147 -5.62 -23.48 12.31
N ASP A 148 -6.55 -23.75 11.39
CA ASP A 148 -7.33 -22.75 10.63
C ASP A 148 -6.54 -21.58 10.01
N LEU A 149 -5.24 -21.77 9.79
CA LEU A 149 -4.42 -20.77 9.12
C LEU A 149 -4.61 -20.89 7.62
N GLN A 150 -5.18 -19.85 7.00
CA GLN A 150 -5.30 -19.75 5.55
C GLN A 150 -3.97 -20.06 4.85
N ALA A 151 -4.05 -20.78 3.73
CA ALA A 151 -2.88 -21.07 2.92
C ALA A 151 -2.18 -19.77 2.49
N GLY A 152 -0.86 -19.70 2.69
CA GLY A 152 -0.09 -18.52 2.31
C GLY A 152 -0.25 -17.28 3.21
N ILE A 153 -0.98 -17.35 4.33
CA ILE A 153 -1.18 -16.20 5.24
C ILE A 153 0.13 -15.53 5.70
N LYS A 154 1.24 -16.29 5.77
CA LYS A 154 2.57 -15.76 6.11
C LYS A 154 3.12 -14.75 5.10
N ARG A 155 2.70 -14.84 3.83
CA ARG A 155 3.08 -13.90 2.76
C ARG A 155 2.26 -12.61 2.85
N ASN A 156 1.07 -12.68 3.44
CA ASN A 156 0.25 -11.50 3.71
C ASN A 156 0.64 -10.93 5.08
N HIS A 157 1.52 -9.91 5.07
CA HIS A 157 2.00 -9.26 6.27
C HIS A 157 0.87 -8.68 7.13
N GLY A 158 -0.20 -8.16 6.52
CA GLY A 158 -1.34 -7.59 7.25
C GLY A 158 -2.14 -8.65 8.01
N HIS A 159 -2.44 -9.78 7.38
CA HIS A 159 -3.17 -10.88 8.03
C HIS A 159 -2.29 -11.55 9.10
N TRP A 160 -1.01 -11.74 8.80
CA TRP A 160 -0.07 -12.28 9.79
C TRP A 160 0.08 -11.36 11.00
N ALA A 161 0.14 -10.04 10.81
CA ALA A 161 0.18 -9.07 11.91
C ALA A 161 -1.06 -9.17 12.80
N LYS A 162 -2.25 -9.41 12.23
CA LYS A 162 -3.49 -9.64 13.00
C LYS A 162 -3.39 -10.89 13.87
N VAL A 163 -2.80 -11.99 13.37
CA VAL A 163 -2.55 -13.21 14.16
C VAL A 163 -1.56 -12.95 15.30
N ILE A 164 -0.44 -12.27 15.03
CA ILE A 164 0.54 -11.92 16.07
C ILE A 164 -0.09 -11.03 17.14
N LYS A 165 -0.91 -10.05 16.75
CA LYS A 165 -1.65 -9.20 17.69
C LYS A 165 -2.63 -10.01 18.55
N ALA A 166 -3.34 -10.97 17.97
CA ALA A 166 -4.23 -11.86 18.72
C ALA A 166 -3.45 -12.67 19.78
N ILE A 167 -2.27 -13.20 19.43
CA ILE A 167 -1.38 -13.89 20.38
C ILE A 167 -0.97 -12.96 21.52
N GLN A 168 -0.46 -11.76 21.21
CA GLN A 168 -0.02 -10.78 22.21
C GLN A 168 -1.14 -10.37 23.17
N ASN A 169 -2.36 -10.16 22.64
CA ASN A 169 -3.52 -9.84 23.45
C ASN A 169 -3.85 -10.98 24.42
N ARG A 170 -3.93 -12.23 23.92
CA ARG A 170 -4.20 -13.39 24.78
C ARG A 170 -3.11 -13.60 25.82
N MET A 171 -1.83 -13.36 25.49
CA MET A 171 -0.75 -13.42 26.47
C MET A 171 -0.93 -12.41 27.59
N THR A 172 -1.27 -11.17 27.23
CA THR A 172 -1.48 -10.09 28.19
C THR A 172 -2.67 -10.40 29.11
N GLU A 173 -3.78 -10.87 28.54
CA GLU A 173 -4.97 -11.28 29.30
C GLU A 173 -4.66 -12.42 30.27
N GLN A 174 -3.95 -13.46 29.82
CA GLN A 174 -3.60 -14.60 30.66
C GLN A 174 -2.61 -14.22 31.76
N GLN A 175 -1.63 -13.37 31.47
CA GLN A 175 -0.74 -12.82 32.50
C GLN A 175 -1.51 -12.01 33.54
N ALA A 176 -2.50 -11.21 33.13
CA ALA A 176 -3.35 -10.47 34.06
C ALA A 176 -4.19 -11.41 34.94
N LYS A 177 -4.77 -12.48 34.36
CA LYS A 177 -5.51 -13.51 35.11
C LYS A 177 -4.63 -14.22 36.14
N ILE A 178 -3.44 -14.67 35.73
CA ILE A 178 -2.48 -15.33 36.62
C ILE A 178 -2.06 -14.40 37.75
N LYS A 179 -1.72 -13.14 37.46
CA LYS A 179 -1.37 -12.15 38.50
C LYS A 179 -2.50 -11.93 39.51
N LYS A 180 -3.75 -11.80 39.04
CA LYS A 180 -4.92 -11.68 39.92
C LYS A 180 -5.09 -12.91 40.81
N ALA A 181 -5.03 -14.10 40.23
CA ALA A 181 -5.17 -15.34 40.99
C ALA A 181 -4.08 -15.53 42.05
N LEU A 182 -2.83 -15.16 41.73
CA LEU A 182 -1.72 -15.18 42.69
C LEU A 182 -1.93 -14.17 43.83
N HIS A 183 -2.39 -12.96 43.52
CA HIS A 183 -2.66 -11.94 44.54
C HIS A 183 -3.77 -12.40 45.49
N THR A 184 -4.91 -12.85 44.94
CA THR A 184 -6.01 -13.42 45.73
C THR A 184 -5.55 -14.60 46.58
N GLY A 185 -4.70 -15.47 46.03
CA GLY A 185 -4.14 -16.58 46.78
C GLY A 185 -3.14 -16.19 47.87
N THR A 186 -2.55 -14.99 47.82
CA THR A 186 -1.59 -14.50 48.84
C THR A 186 -2.28 -13.66 49.92
N ASP A 187 -3.40 -13.01 49.59
CA ASP A 187 -4.17 -12.17 50.51
C ASP A 187 -5.19 -12.98 51.35
N GLY A 188 -5.42 -14.26 51.04
CA GLY A 188 -6.26 -15.16 51.83
C GLY A 188 -5.53 -15.64 53.09
N ASP A 189 -6.09 -15.32 54.26
CA ASP A 189 -5.53 -15.60 55.60
C ASP A 189 -5.56 -17.11 55.98
N ASP A 190 -6.12 -17.97 55.11
CA ASP A 190 -6.33 -19.40 55.37
C ASP A 190 -5.61 -20.29 54.34
N HIS A 191 -4.66 -21.11 54.82
CA HIS A 191 -3.75 -21.90 53.98
C HIS A 191 -4.44 -23.02 53.16
N GLN A 192 -5.71 -23.29 53.43
CA GLN A 192 -6.53 -24.30 52.74
C GLN A 192 -7.18 -23.77 51.45
N GLU A 193 -7.23 -22.45 51.24
CA GLU A 193 -7.88 -21.81 50.09
C GLU A 193 -6.93 -21.50 48.92
N HIS A 194 -5.64 -21.83 49.04
CA HIS A 194 -4.67 -21.51 48.00
C HIS A 194 -4.99 -22.21 46.67
N LEU A 195 -5.09 -21.41 45.59
CA LEU A 195 -5.30 -21.86 44.22
C LEU A 195 -4.20 -22.85 43.80
N ASN A 196 -4.59 -24.10 43.56
CA ASN A 196 -3.71 -25.12 42.98
C ASN A 196 -3.56 -24.87 41.47
N ILE A 197 -2.38 -25.13 40.90
CA ILE A 197 -2.07 -24.84 39.49
C ILE A 197 -3.02 -25.53 38.50
N PHE A 198 -3.62 -26.65 38.91
CA PHE A 198 -4.62 -27.37 38.15
C PHE A 198 -5.96 -26.62 38.01
N LYS A 199 -6.32 -25.78 38.98
CA LYS A 199 -7.54 -24.95 38.92
C LYS A 199 -7.40 -23.76 37.96
N LEU A 200 -6.17 -23.40 37.57
CA LEU A 200 -5.90 -22.31 36.61
C LEU A 200 -6.11 -22.75 35.15
N THR A 201 -6.11 -24.05 34.88
CA THR A 201 -6.27 -24.62 33.53
C THR A 201 -7.71 -25.02 33.18
N GLU A 202 -8.62 -25.02 34.14
CA GLU A 202 -10.04 -25.28 33.92
C GLU A 202 -10.74 -24.00 33.45
N ASN A 203 -10.81 -23.81 32.13
CA ASN A 203 -11.79 -22.95 31.43
C ASN A 203 -11.75 -23.21 29.92
#